data_AF-A0A7W2I854-F1
#
_entry.id   AF-A0A7W2I854-F1
#
_cell.length_a   1.000
_cell.length_b   1.000
_cell.length_c   1.000
_cell.angle_alpha   90.00
_cell.angle_beta   90.00
_cell.angle_gamma   90.00
#
_symmetry.space_group_name_H-M   'P 1'
#
loop_
_entity.id
_entity.type
_entity.pdbx_description
1 polymer ?
#
loop_
_entity_poly.entity_id
_entity_poly.type
_entity_poly.pdbx_seq_one_letter_code
_entity_poly.pdbx_strand_id
1 'polypeptide(L)'
;MALKKTIDVQAAVAIAAAEAIAAKTQGTFGVGGVMLDQHGAVLMSLHNNVVRHGLIFDPTAHGERQLIDWYFSELDKGRDLPAPQDITIVTSLDPCCMCSGAILAAGFNVVAAAPDRQAGINFDASATFPALPAPLREQAGATFSYPAVLGSSQYARAATGAAPKSFFIGKTVSEPTQALCSLVFEATEEEVTALFNTDLPQSQLKCPATLAPDHAIVRALKAAYPDALTYRCTPQQPDADLAPYLLRAMAEDRALGGAGDAVALLDSFGNLLLCLPGGRGASGIRTAFMETTRAYARLRYQLMAEATPAQRDEVRQYLGHPKDGTFVFAQGPDESALSFMDLGAYGSTMEGPLPLSNPAQFQYVRPRMEPDALAALCAGFPPLYRDVIRIRPTQVADAGLVAALG
;
A
#
# COMPACT_ATOMS: atom_id res chain seq x y z
N MET A 1 23.30 1.03 -21.12
CA MET A 1 23.38 -0.42 -20.88
C MET A 1 22.48 -1.11 -21.89
N ALA A 2 22.96 -2.13 -22.61
CA ALA A 2 22.09 -2.91 -23.47
C ALA A 2 20.98 -3.55 -22.60
N LEU A 3 19.73 -3.26 -22.91
CA LEU A 3 18.57 -3.82 -22.19
C LEU A 3 18.62 -5.34 -22.37
N LYS A 4 18.87 -6.08 -21.28
CA LYS A 4 18.86 -7.54 -21.30
C LYS A 4 17.46 -7.97 -21.73
N LYS A 5 17.35 -8.59 -22.91
CA LYS A 5 16.08 -9.14 -23.38
C LYS A 5 15.76 -10.40 -22.59
N THR A 6 14.57 -10.44 -22.03
CA THR A 6 14.05 -11.50 -21.19
C THR A 6 12.77 -12.03 -21.83
N ILE A 7 12.94 -12.94 -22.78
CA ILE A 7 11.88 -13.53 -23.60
C ILE A 7 11.40 -14.89 -23.08
N ASP A 8 11.72 -15.19 -21.82
CA ASP A 8 11.38 -16.43 -21.13
C ASP A 8 10.87 -16.10 -19.72
N VAL A 9 9.72 -16.66 -19.34
CA VAL A 9 9.07 -16.39 -18.04
C VAL A 9 9.98 -16.75 -16.89
N GLN A 10 10.67 -17.90 -16.96
CA GLN A 10 11.59 -18.35 -15.93
C GLN A 10 12.75 -17.36 -15.76
N ALA A 11 13.31 -16.83 -16.85
CA ALA A 11 14.35 -15.80 -16.78
C ALA A 11 13.84 -14.48 -16.17
N ALA A 12 12.60 -14.08 -16.43
CA ALA A 12 12.01 -12.88 -15.82
C ALA A 12 11.78 -13.04 -14.32
N VAL A 13 11.24 -14.21 -13.92
CA VAL A 13 11.08 -14.54 -12.51
C VAL A 13 12.44 -14.60 -11.80
N ALA A 14 13.50 -15.07 -12.45
CA ALA A 14 14.83 -15.07 -11.86
C ALA A 14 15.35 -13.65 -11.53
N ILE A 15 14.97 -12.64 -12.32
CA ILE A 15 15.30 -11.22 -12.01
C ILE A 15 14.50 -10.78 -10.77
N ALA A 16 13.19 -11.04 -10.73
CA ALA A 16 12.36 -10.72 -9.56
C ALA A 16 12.85 -11.44 -8.28
N ALA A 17 13.31 -12.69 -8.41
CA ALA A 17 13.88 -13.45 -7.30
C ALA A 17 15.22 -12.88 -6.82
N ALA A 18 16.05 -12.35 -7.72
CA ALA A 18 17.29 -11.66 -7.33
C ALA A 18 17.00 -10.38 -6.54
N GLU A 19 15.97 -9.62 -6.92
CA GLU A 19 15.48 -8.48 -6.16
C GLU A 19 14.91 -8.90 -4.80
N ALA A 20 14.19 -10.02 -4.71
CA ALA A 20 13.73 -10.55 -3.42
C ALA A 20 14.90 -10.86 -2.47
N ILE A 21 16.01 -11.42 -2.97
CA ILE A 21 17.24 -11.62 -2.20
C ILE A 21 17.86 -10.28 -1.76
N ALA A 22 17.83 -9.26 -2.62
CA ALA A 22 18.29 -7.91 -2.27
C ALA A 22 17.45 -7.30 -1.13
N ALA A 23 16.12 -7.44 -1.18
CA ALA A 23 15.24 -7.03 -0.09
C ALA A 23 15.55 -7.74 1.23
N LYS A 24 15.73 -9.07 1.20
CA LYS A 24 16.17 -9.81 2.39
C LYS A 24 17.49 -9.28 2.93
N THR A 25 18.45 -8.96 2.06
CA THR A 25 19.75 -8.39 2.45
C THR A 25 19.59 -7.00 3.10
N GLN A 26 18.62 -6.20 2.64
CA GLN A 26 18.28 -4.91 3.22
C GLN A 26 17.58 -5.02 4.59
N GLY A 27 17.01 -6.19 4.92
CA GLY A 27 16.20 -6.40 6.12
C GLY A 27 14.76 -5.93 5.97
N THR A 28 14.20 -6.04 4.76
CA THR A 28 12.78 -5.78 4.48
C THR A 28 12.12 -7.03 3.88
N PHE A 29 10.81 -6.97 3.60
CA PHE A 29 10.07 -8.12 3.08
C PHE A 29 10.72 -8.63 1.80
N GLY A 30 11.05 -9.92 1.75
CA GLY A 30 11.74 -10.60 0.67
C GLY A 30 10.92 -10.72 -0.62
N VAL A 31 10.57 -9.58 -1.22
CA VAL A 31 9.74 -9.45 -2.43
C VAL A 31 10.46 -8.55 -3.42
N GLY A 32 10.47 -8.98 -4.68
CA GLY A 32 11.10 -8.28 -5.79
C GLY A 32 10.25 -8.30 -7.05
N GLY A 33 10.51 -7.35 -7.95
CA GLY A 33 9.79 -7.25 -9.20
C GLY A 33 10.63 -6.69 -10.33
N VAL A 34 10.18 -6.96 -11.55
CA VAL A 34 10.76 -6.41 -12.78
C VAL A 34 9.65 -6.00 -13.75
N MET A 35 9.83 -4.86 -14.40
CA MET A 35 8.96 -4.33 -15.45
C MET A 35 9.60 -4.59 -16.81
N LEU A 36 8.85 -5.23 -17.71
CA LEU A 36 9.27 -5.57 -19.07
C LEU A 36 8.38 -4.86 -20.10
N ASP A 37 8.96 -4.38 -21.19
CA ASP A 37 8.20 -3.93 -22.35
C ASP A 37 7.62 -5.11 -23.17
N GLN A 38 6.86 -4.79 -24.22
CA GLN A 38 6.22 -5.76 -25.12
C GLN A 38 7.21 -6.62 -25.94
N HIS A 39 8.51 -6.33 -25.85
CA HIS A 39 9.59 -7.06 -26.51
C HIS A 39 10.48 -7.82 -25.50
N GLY A 40 10.10 -7.83 -24.21
CA GLY A 40 10.84 -8.45 -23.13
C GLY A 40 12.07 -7.66 -22.68
N ALA A 41 12.23 -6.40 -23.10
CA ALA A 41 13.31 -5.55 -22.60
C ALA A 41 13.04 -5.14 -21.15
N VAL A 42 14.02 -5.30 -20.28
CA VAL A 42 13.92 -4.89 -18.88
C VAL A 42 13.93 -3.37 -18.77
N LEU A 43 12.80 -2.78 -18.39
CA LEU A 43 12.66 -1.34 -18.17
C LEU A 43 13.21 -0.92 -16.80
N MET A 44 12.86 -1.68 -15.76
CA MET A 44 13.29 -1.47 -14.37
C MET A 44 13.14 -2.76 -13.55
N SER A 45 14.06 -3.03 -12.62
CA SER A 45 13.87 -4.01 -11.55
C SER A 45 14.14 -3.35 -10.21
N LEU A 46 13.39 -3.73 -9.18
CA LEU A 46 13.56 -3.23 -7.83
C LEU A 46 12.90 -4.17 -6.82
N HIS A 47 13.29 -4.01 -5.56
CA HIS A 47 12.78 -4.77 -4.43
C HIS A 47 11.92 -3.92 -3.49
N ASN A 48 11.22 -4.60 -2.58
CA ASN A 48 10.49 -3.97 -1.48
C ASN A 48 11.40 -3.01 -0.70
N ASN A 49 10.87 -1.88 -0.24
CA ASN A 49 11.59 -0.84 0.49
C ASN A 49 10.83 -0.37 1.75
N VAL A 50 9.94 -1.22 2.28
CA VAL A 50 9.15 -0.91 3.48
C VAL A 50 10.04 -0.55 4.65
N VAL A 51 11.17 -1.26 4.79
CA VAL A 51 12.17 -1.02 5.83
C VAL A 51 13.47 -0.55 5.21
N ARG A 52 14.06 0.50 5.79
CA ARG A 52 15.43 0.95 5.49
C ARG A 52 16.16 1.23 6.79
N HIS A 53 17.40 0.76 6.90
CA HIS A 53 18.22 0.96 8.11
C HIS A 53 17.50 0.50 9.41
N GLY A 54 16.72 -0.59 9.34
CA GLY A 54 15.99 -1.14 10.49
C GLY A 54 14.78 -0.32 10.97
N LEU A 55 14.34 0.67 10.19
CA LEU A 55 13.17 1.51 10.49
C LEU A 55 12.15 1.43 9.35
N ILE A 56 10.86 1.53 9.71
CA ILE A 56 9.79 1.66 8.71
C ILE A 56 10.01 2.97 7.95
N PHE A 57 10.24 2.86 6.64
CA PHE A 57 10.50 3.97 5.74
C PHE A 57 9.22 4.43 5.04
N ASP A 58 8.51 3.49 4.42
CA ASP A 58 7.24 3.71 3.73
C ASP A 58 6.48 2.37 3.70
N PRO A 59 5.40 2.20 4.49
CA PRO A 59 4.67 0.93 4.58
C PRO A 59 4.05 0.48 3.26
N THR A 60 3.97 1.39 2.28
CA THR A 60 3.43 1.10 0.95
C THR A 60 4.52 0.79 -0.08
N ALA A 61 5.82 0.88 0.27
CA ALA A 61 6.93 0.72 -0.67
C ALA A 61 7.19 -0.74 -1.09
N HIS A 62 6.15 -1.42 -1.56
CA HIS A 62 6.25 -2.73 -2.19
C HIS A 62 6.89 -2.63 -3.57
N GLY A 63 7.43 -3.75 -4.07
CA GLY A 63 8.13 -3.78 -5.35
C GLY A 63 7.24 -3.34 -6.51
N GLU A 64 6.05 -3.92 -6.65
CA GLU A 64 5.13 -3.62 -7.75
C GLU A 64 4.70 -2.15 -7.74
N ARG A 65 4.34 -1.63 -6.56
CA ARG A 65 3.91 -0.24 -6.42
C ARG A 65 5.05 0.73 -6.75
N GLN A 66 6.28 0.42 -6.36
CA GLN A 66 7.46 1.23 -6.70
C GLN A 66 7.79 1.21 -8.20
N LEU A 67 7.58 0.08 -8.88
CA LEU A 67 7.71 0.02 -10.35
C LEU A 67 6.70 0.94 -11.04
N ILE A 68 5.47 1.03 -10.51
CA ILE A 68 4.44 1.92 -11.06
C ILE A 68 4.78 3.40 -10.82
N ASP A 69 5.26 3.78 -9.62
CA ASP A 69 5.74 5.16 -9.40
C ASP A 69 6.91 5.50 -10.30
N TRP A 70 7.85 4.57 -10.48
CA TRP A 70 8.97 4.77 -11.38
C TRP A 70 8.47 5.04 -12.80
N TYR A 71 7.53 4.23 -13.29
CA TYR A 71 6.93 4.41 -14.62
C TYR A 71 6.34 5.81 -14.81
N PHE A 72 5.46 6.24 -13.90
CA PHE A 72 4.84 7.57 -14.01
C PHE A 72 5.84 8.71 -13.81
N SER A 73 6.82 8.54 -12.92
CA SER A 73 7.90 9.52 -12.73
C SER A 73 8.78 9.68 -13.97
N GLU A 74 9.04 8.60 -14.71
CA GLU A 74 9.82 8.68 -15.94
C GLU A 74 9.02 9.29 -17.10
N LEU A 75 7.70 9.01 -17.19
CA LEU A 75 6.82 9.70 -18.13
C LEU A 75 6.80 11.22 -17.87
N ASP A 76 6.69 11.63 -16.60
CA ASP A 76 6.74 13.05 -16.20
C ASP A 76 8.07 13.73 -16.58
N LYS A 77 9.18 12.98 -16.52
CA LYS A 77 10.50 13.44 -17.01
C LYS A 77 10.63 13.44 -18.54
N GLY A 78 9.58 13.06 -19.27
CA GLY A 78 9.54 13.04 -20.74
C GLY A 78 10.20 11.81 -21.38
N ARG A 79 10.42 10.73 -20.62
CA ARG A 79 10.90 9.47 -21.20
C ARG A 79 9.80 8.81 -22.02
N ASP A 80 10.11 8.44 -23.25
CA ASP A 80 9.22 7.63 -24.09
C ASP A 80 9.16 6.20 -23.55
N LEU A 81 8.02 5.83 -22.96
CA LEU A 81 7.74 4.50 -22.41
C LEU A 81 6.47 3.94 -23.06
N PRO A 82 6.38 2.61 -23.27
CA PRO A 82 5.17 1.98 -23.78
C PRO A 82 3.96 2.27 -22.88
N ALA A 83 2.76 2.18 -23.45
CA ALA A 83 1.54 2.26 -22.67
C ALA A 83 1.46 1.12 -21.64
N PRO A 84 0.79 1.30 -20.48
CA PRO A 84 0.78 0.29 -19.42
C PRO A 84 0.32 -1.10 -19.87
N GLN A 85 -0.65 -1.18 -20.78
CA GLN A 85 -1.17 -2.44 -21.31
C GLN A 85 -0.16 -3.24 -22.15
N ASP A 86 0.91 -2.59 -22.61
CA ASP A 86 2.01 -3.21 -23.35
C ASP A 86 3.19 -3.62 -22.42
N ILE A 87 3.06 -3.32 -21.13
CA ILE A 87 4.08 -3.60 -20.11
C ILE A 87 3.62 -4.77 -19.24
N THR A 88 4.58 -5.62 -18.87
CA THR A 88 4.37 -6.73 -17.92
C THR A 88 5.22 -6.54 -16.67
N ILE A 89 4.58 -6.51 -15.51
CA ILE A 89 5.22 -6.58 -14.20
C ILE A 89 5.34 -8.05 -13.81
N VAL A 90 6.57 -8.54 -13.66
CA VAL A 90 6.84 -9.87 -13.11
C VAL A 90 7.23 -9.71 -11.65
N THR A 91 6.50 -10.36 -10.75
CA THR A 91 6.70 -10.27 -9.30
C THR A 91 7.05 -11.64 -8.70
N SER A 92 7.92 -11.64 -7.70
CA SER A 92 8.36 -12.85 -7.01
C SER A 92 7.25 -13.49 -6.19
N LEU A 93 6.26 -12.71 -5.74
CA LEU A 93 5.17 -13.15 -4.88
C LEU A 93 3.84 -12.63 -5.41
N ASP A 94 2.74 -13.35 -5.19
CA ASP A 94 1.40 -12.92 -5.61
C ASP A 94 1.10 -11.52 -5.05
N PRO A 95 0.76 -10.53 -5.91
CA PRO A 95 0.62 -9.16 -5.47
C PRO A 95 -0.52 -9.02 -4.46
N CYS A 96 -0.26 -8.30 -3.37
CA CYS A 96 -1.25 -8.03 -2.33
C CYS A 96 -2.39 -7.13 -2.85
N CYS A 97 -3.42 -6.88 -2.03
CA CYS A 97 -4.57 -6.05 -2.42
C CYS A 97 -4.15 -4.64 -2.90
N MET A 98 -3.18 -4.02 -2.22
CA MET A 98 -2.64 -2.71 -2.61
C MET A 98 -2.00 -2.76 -4.01
N CYS A 99 -1.02 -3.64 -4.19
CA CYS A 99 -0.27 -3.74 -5.43
C CYS A 99 -1.20 -4.11 -6.59
N SER A 100 -2.13 -5.03 -6.37
CA SER A 100 -3.11 -5.44 -7.37
C SER A 100 -4.06 -4.32 -7.77
N GLY A 101 -4.57 -3.54 -6.80
CA GLY A 101 -5.37 -2.35 -7.09
C GLY A 101 -4.59 -1.30 -7.90
N ALA A 102 -3.32 -1.07 -7.54
CA ALA A 102 -2.45 -0.14 -8.28
C ALA A 102 -2.20 -0.60 -9.72
N ILE A 103 -1.91 -1.90 -9.91
CA ILE A 103 -1.72 -2.53 -11.22
C ILE A 103 -2.97 -2.40 -12.08
N LEU A 104 -4.13 -2.73 -11.53
CA LEU A 104 -5.41 -2.66 -12.25
C LEU A 104 -5.78 -1.21 -12.61
N ALA A 105 -5.58 -0.27 -11.67
CA ALA A 105 -5.84 1.14 -11.91
C ALA A 105 -4.95 1.74 -13.01
N ALA A 106 -3.69 1.29 -13.08
CA ALA A 106 -2.74 1.76 -14.09
C ALA A 106 -2.81 0.97 -15.42
N GLY A 107 -3.36 -0.24 -15.42
CA GLY A 107 -3.59 -1.04 -16.63
C GLY A 107 -2.42 -1.97 -17.03
N PHE A 108 -1.56 -2.36 -16.09
CA PHE A 108 -0.43 -3.26 -16.36
C PHE A 108 -0.84 -4.73 -16.43
N ASN A 109 -0.01 -5.54 -17.09
CA ASN A 109 -0.08 -7.00 -17.02
C ASN A 109 0.81 -7.54 -15.90
N VAL A 110 0.49 -8.75 -15.41
CA VAL A 110 1.21 -9.36 -14.29
C VAL A 110 1.63 -10.80 -14.61
N VAL A 111 2.81 -11.17 -14.17
CA VAL A 111 3.22 -12.57 -13.97
C VAL A 111 3.64 -12.75 -12.52
N ALA A 112 2.95 -13.62 -11.78
CA ALA A 112 3.26 -13.90 -10.38
C ALA A 112 3.97 -15.25 -10.21
N ALA A 113 5.08 -15.26 -9.48
CA ALA A 113 5.90 -16.45 -9.29
C ALA A 113 5.41 -17.33 -8.13
N ALA A 114 5.57 -16.90 -6.88
CA ALA A 114 5.08 -17.65 -5.71
C ALA A 114 3.65 -17.23 -5.33
N PRO A 115 2.83 -18.13 -4.75
CA PRO A 115 1.54 -17.75 -4.18
C PRO A 115 1.75 -17.02 -2.84
N ASP A 116 0.82 -16.13 -2.49
CA ASP A 116 0.68 -15.57 -1.14
C ASP A 116 -0.73 -15.87 -0.64
N ARG A 117 -0.83 -16.71 0.39
CA ARG A 117 -2.11 -17.13 0.96
C ARG A 117 -2.65 -16.18 2.03
N GLN A 118 -1.84 -15.21 2.46
CA GLN A 118 -2.20 -14.26 3.52
C GLN A 118 -2.67 -12.92 2.93
N ALA A 119 -1.92 -12.35 1.99
CA ALA A 119 -2.21 -11.02 1.43
C ALA A 119 -2.47 -11.00 -0.07
N GLY A 120 -2.04 -12.01 -0.82
CA GLY A 120 -2.20 -12.10 -2.27
C GLY A 120 -3.66 -12.13 -2.74
N ILE A 121 -3.97 -11.52 -3.89
CA ILE A 121 -5.34 -11.53 -4.42
C ILE A 121 -5.79 -12.91 -4.94
N ASN A 122 -4.85 -13.80 -5.22
CA ASN A 122 -5.08 -15.18 -5.61
C ASN A 122 -4.77 -16.15 -4.45
N PHE A 123 -5.08 -15.73 -3.22
CA PHE A 123 -4.86 -16.50 -1.98
C PHE A 123 -5.52 -17.89 -1.99
N ASP A 124 -6.57 -18.09 -2.78
CA ASP A 124 -7.29 -19.37 -2.95
C ASP A 124 -6.79 -20.22 -4.14
N ALA A 125 -5.80 -19.70 -4.88
CA ALA A 125 -5.20 -20.29 -6.08
C ALA A 125 -6.19 -20.57 -7.24
N SER A 126 -7.41 -20.03 -7.20
CA SER A 126 -8.45 -20.29 -8.20
C SER A 126 -8.31 -19.43 -9.47
N ALA A 127 -7.59 -18.31 -9.37
CA ALA A 127 -7.57 -17.22 -10.36
C ALA A 127 -8.97 -16.67 -10.71
N THR A 128 -9.93 -16.80 -9.79
CA THR A 128 -11.26 -16.16 -9.88
C THR A 128 -11.31 -14.82 -9.13
N PHE A 129 -10.28 -14.53 -8.34
CA PHE A 129 -10.05 -13.28 -7.60
C PHE A 129 -11.27 -12.83 -6.77
N PRO A 130 -11.76 -13.66 -5.84
CA PRO A 130 -13.00 -13.38 -5.10
C PRO A 130 -12.91 -12.11 -4.24
N ALA A 131 -11.70 -11.71 -3.82
CA ALA A 131 -11.46 -10.48 -3.07
C ALA A 131 -11.72 -9.20 -3.88
N LEU A 132 -11.62 -9.25 -5.21
CA LEU A 132 -11.85 -8.09 -6.05
C LEU A 132 -13.35 -7.77 -6.16
N PRO A 133 -13.72 -6.47 -6.18
CA PRO A 133 -15.03 -6.03 -6.66
C PRO A 133 -15.37 -6.62 -8.03
N ALA A 134 -16.64 -6.90 -8.28
CA ALA A 134 -17.09 -7.57 -9.51
C ALA A 134 -16.59 -6.89 -10.81
N PRO A 135 -16.58 -5.54 -10.94
CA PRO A 135 -16.09 -4.87 -12.14
C PRO A 135 -14.60 -5.12 -12.45
N LEU A 136 -13.80 -5.49 -11.44
CA LEU A 136 -12.35 -5.65 -11.61
C LEU A 136 -11.93 -7.10 -11.93
N ARG A 137 -12.81 -8.08 -11.71
CA ARG A 137 -12.48 -9.51 -11.87
C ARG A 137 -12.21 -9.88 -13.32
N GLU A 138 -12.96 -9.30 -14.26
CA GLU A 138 -12.73 -9.54 -15.69
C GLU A 138 -11.36 -9.01 -16.12
N GLN A 139 -11.02 -7.78 -15.71
CA GLN A 139 -9.72 -7.19 -16.00
C GLN A 139 -8.59 -8.03 -15.40
N ALA A 140 -8.71 -8.43 -14.12
CA ALA A 140 -7.72 -9.28 -13.48
C ALA A 140 -7.57 -10.65 -14.17
N GLY A 141 -8.68 -11.27 -14.56
CA GLY A 141 -8.69 -12.51 -15.36
C GLY A 141 -7.97 -12.38 -16.70
N ALA A 142 -8.00 -11.20 -17.30
CA ALA A 142 -7.32 -10.93 -18.57
C ALA A 142 -5.84 -10.55 -18.43
N THR A 143 -5.41 -10.04 -17.27
CA THR A 143 -4.07 -9.45 -17.11
C THR A 143 -3.16 -10.15 -16.10
N PHE A 144 -3.69 -10.94 -15.15
CA PHE A 144 -2.91 -11.61 -14.11
C PHE A 144 -2.61 -13.06 -14.51
N SER A 145 -1.33 -13.35 -14.78
CA SER A 145 -0.86 -14.68 -15.15
C SER A 145 -0.17 -15.39 -13.99
N TYR A 146 -0.55 -16.66 -13.80
CA TYR A 146 0.11 -17.60 -12.89
C TYR A 146 0.66 -18.77 -13.72
N PRO A 147 1.90 -18.68 -14.21
CA PRO A 147 2.50 -19.70 -15.07
C PRO A 147 2.60 -21.05 -14.36
N ALA A 148 2.60 -22.14 -15.15
CA ALA A 148 2.85 -23.47 -14.63
C ALA A 148 4.25 -23.56 -14.02
N VAL A 149 4.35 -24.21 -12.87
CA VAL A 149 5.62 -24.55 -12.23
C VAL A 149 5.87 -26.02 -12.46
N LEU A 150 6.87 -26.33 -13.29
CA LEU A 150 7.15 -27.70 -13.71
C LEU A 150 7.95 -28.45 -12.65
N GLY A 151 7.37 -29.53 -12.14
CA GLY A 151 8.06 -30.48 -11.26
C GLY A 151 7.07 -31.33 -10.46
N SER A 152 7.52 -31.85 -9.32
CA SER A 152 6.77 -32.86 -8.54
C SER A 152 6.76 -32.64 -7.03
N SER A 153 7.30 -31.52 -6.55
CA SER A 153 7.25 -31.11 -5.15
C SER A 153 5.99 -30.29 -4.85
N GLN A 154 5.86 -29.83 -3.61
CA GLN A 154 4.76 -28.94 -3.18
C GLN A 154 4.74 -27.57 -3.90
N TYR A 155 5.82 -27.22 -4.60
CA TYR A 155 5.96 -25.97 -5.35
C TYR A 155 5.43 -26.08 -6.79
N ALA A 156 5.25 -27.31 -7.30
CA ALA A 156 4.65 -27.52 -8.61
C ALA A 156 3.20 -27.03 -8.64
N ARG A 157 2.80 -26.42 -9.76
CA ARG A 157 1.41 -26.01 -10.00
C ARG A 157 1.08 -26.03 -11.49
N ALA A 158 -0.19 -26.28 -11.80
CA ALA A 158 -0.73 -26.00 -13.12
C ALA A 158 -0.78 -24.47 -13.38
N ALA A 159 -0.82 -24.08 -14.66
CA ALA A 159 -1.04 -22.69 -15.01
C ALA A 159 -2.50 -22.27 -14.73
N THR A 160 -2.70 -21.07 -14.22
CA THR A 160 -4.02 -20.45 -13.99
C THR A 160 -4.00 -18.97 -14.38
N GLY A 161 -5.19 -18.34 -14.46
CA GLY A 161 -5.34 -16.95 -14.86
C GLY A 161 -5.03 -16.70 -16.33
N ALA A 162 -4.56 -15.48 -16.63
CA ALA A 162 -4.20 -15.07 -17.99
C ALA A 162 -3.00 -15.86 -18.52
N ALA A 163 -2.99 -16.11 -19.83
CA ALA A 163 -1.82 -16.67 -20.48
C ALA A 163 -0.67 -15.63 -20.50
N PRO A 164 0.60 -16.03 -20.26
CA PRO A 164 1.73 -15.13 -20.45
C PRO A 164 1.74 -14.55 -21.87
N LYS A 165 2.12 -13.25 -21.97
CA LYS A 165 2.20 -12.51 -23.24
C LYS A 165 3.04 -13.26 -24.27
N SER A 166 2.70 -13.07 -25.55
CA SER A 166 3.25 -13.83 -26.67
C SER A 166 4.75 -13.63 -26.89
N PHE A 167 5.35 -12.54 -26.40
CA PHE A 167 6.79 -12.33 -26.46
C PHE A 167 7.57 -13.33 -25.57
N PHE A 168 6.92 -13.95 -24.59
CA PHE A 168 7.49 -15.06 -23.83
C PHE A 168 7.42 -16.34 -24.65
N ILE A 169 8.59 -16.83 -25.08
CA ILE A 169 8.76 -18.10 -25.78
C ILE A 169 8.56 -19.26 -24.79
N GLY A 170 9.26 -19.20 -23.65
CA GLY A 170 9.05 -20.12 -22.53
C GLY A 170 8.05 -19.56 -21.53
N LYS A 171 7.05 -20.37 -21.15
CA LYS A 171 5.88 -19.95 -20.36
C LYS A 171 5.76 -20.65 -19.01
N THR A 172 6.86 -21.23 -18.54
CA THR A 172 6.90 -22.04 -17.32
C THR A 172 7.95 -21.51 -16.37
N VAL A 173 7.76 -21.76 -15.08
CA VAL A 173 8.72 -21.50 -14.02
C VAL A 173 9.25 -22.85 -13.51
N SER A 174 10.52 -22.91 -13.12
CA SER A 174 11.11 -24.08 -12.47
C SER A 174 10.83 -24.07 -10.97
N GLU A 175 10.67 -25.26 -10.37
CA GLU A 175 10.44 -25.38 -8.92
C GLU A 175 11.49 -24.65 -8.07
N PRO A 176 12.81 -24.76 -8.33
CA PRO A 176 13.80 -24.08 -7.49
C PRO A 176 13.64 -22.56 -7.46
N THR A 177 13.20 -21.96 -8.57
CA THR A 177 13.00 -20.51 -8.65
C THR A 177 11.74 -20.06 -7.95
N GLN A 178 10.63 -20.79 -8.09
CA GLN A 178 9.43 -20.50 -7.32
C GLN A 178 9.67 -20.71 -5.81
N ALA A 179 10.38 -21.78 -5.44
CA ALA A 179 10.69 -22.10 -4.05
C ALA A 179 11.57 -21.02 -3.43
N LEU A 180 12.57 -20.54 -4.18
CA LEU A 180 13.40 -19.40 -3.75
C LEU A 180 12.54 -18.17 -3.44
N CYS A 181 11.59 -17.82 -4.31
CA CYS A 181 10.72 -16.66 -4.07
C CYS A 181 9.87 -16.84 -2.79
N SER A 182 9.30 -18.02 -2.59
CA SER A 182 8.48 -18.32 -1.41
C SER A 182 9.31 -18.27 -0.13
N LEU A 183 10.43 -19.00 -0.10
CA LEU A 183 11.30 -19.14 1.08
C LEU A 183 11.99 -17.83 1.46
N VAL A 184 12.31 -16.97 0.50
CA VAL A 184 12.91 -15.66 0.79
C VAL A 184 11.90 -14.74 1.49
N PHE A 185 10.64 -14.74 1.07
CA PHE A 185 9.57 -14.00 1.75
C PHE A 185 9.32 -14.56 3.15
N GLU A 186 9.07 -15.88 3.26
CA GLU A 186 8.81 -16.57 4.53
C GLU A 186 9.92 -16.32 5.56
N ALA A 187 11.18 -16.30 5.12
CA ALA A 187 12.33 -16.03 5.99
C ALA A 187 12.46 -14.58 6.49
N THR A 188 11.61 -13.66 6.03
CA THR A 188 11.64 -12.23 6.41
C THR A 188 10.35 -11.74 7.05
N GLU A 189 9.22 -12.42 6.78
CA GLU A 189 7.88 -11.96 7.16
C GLU A 189 7.76 -11.67 8.66
N GLU A 190 8.15 -12.61 9.52
CA GLU A 190 8.02 -12.48 10.97
C GLU A 190 8.86 -11.32 11.53
N GLU A 191 10.15 -11.26 11.17
CA GLU A 191 11.07 -10.23 11.66
C GLU A 191 10.65 -8.83 11.20
N VAL A 192 10.22 -8.68 9.95
CA VAL A 192 9.78 -7.39 9.41
C VAL A 192 8.45 -6.96 10.02
N THR A 193 7.49 -7.88 10.18
CA THR A 193 6.20 -7.61 10.85
C THR A 193 6.40 -7.19 12.30
N ALA A 194 7.40 -7.75 12.99
CA ALA A 194 7.72 -7.36 14.36
C ALA A 194 8.15 -5.89 14.46
N LEU A 195 8.78 -5.31 13.42
CA LEU A 195 9.20 -3.89 13.41
C LEU A 195 8.02 -2.92 13.51
N PHE A 196 6.86 -3.26 12.92
CA PHE A 196 5.61 -2.48 13.03
C PHE A 196 5.03 -2.49 14.45
N ASN A 197 5.43 -3.46 15.26
CA ASN A 197 4.92 -3.67 16.61
C ASN A 197 5.92 -3.25 17.71
N THR A 198 6.95 -2.47 17.35
CA THR A 198 7.94 -1.92 18.30
C THR A 198 7.51 -0.64 18.99
N ASP A 199 6.41 -0.01 18.55
CA ASP A 199 5.88 1.20 19.16
C ASP A 199 5.23 0.93 20.52
N LEU A 200 5.21 1.98 21.36
CA LEU A 200 4.65 1.92 22.69
C LEU A 200 3.13 1.67 22.67
N PRO A 201 2.58 0.96 23.66
CA PRO A 201 1.13 0.83 23.78
C PRO A 201 0.48 2.20 24.01
N GLN A 202 -0.78 2.35 23.60
CA GLN A 202 -1.54 3.60 23.68
C GLN A 202 -1.44 4.29 25.06
N SER A 203 -1.45 3.53 26.16
CA SER A 203 -1.37 4.06 27.53
C SER A 203 -0.05 4.76 27.87
N GLN A 204 1.00 4.57 27.06
CA GLN A 204 2.32 5.17 27.24
C GLN A 204 2.62 6.26 26.21
N LEU A 205 1.71 6.48 25.25
CA LEU A 205 1.81 7.60 24.31
C LEU A 205 1.62 8.93 25.05
N LYS A 206 2.21 9.98 24.49
CA LYS A 206 2.13 11.36 24.98
C LYS A 206 1.52 12.24 23.91
N CYS A 207 0.72 13.21 24.33
CA CYS A 207 0.03 14.11 23.41
C CYS A 207 1.03 15.09 22.77
N PRO A 208 1.23 15.08 21.43
CA PRO A 208 2.17 16.00 20.78
C PRO A 208 1.78 17.47 20.95
N ALA A 209 0.50 17.78 21.19
CA ALA A 209 0.05 19.15 21.47
C ALA A 209 0.54 19.73 22.81
N THR A 210 1.15 18.91 23.70
CA THR A 210 1.77 19.42 24.94
C THR A 210 3.22 19.87 24.76
N LEU A 211 3.80 19.63 23.58
CA LEU A 211 5.18 20.03 23.27
C LEU A 211 5.26 21.53 22.98
N ALA A 212 6.43 22.12 23.27
CA ALA A 212 6.70 23.52 22.92
C ALA A 212 6.66 23.74 21.40
N PRO A 213 6.23 24.92 20.90
CA PRO A 213 6.14 25.19 19.46
C PRO A 213 7.45 25.02 18.67
N ASP A 214 8.60 25.22 19.32
CA ASP A 214 9.94 25.08 18.75
C ASP A 214 10.52 23.66 18.85
N HIS A 215 9.81 22.74 19.51
CA HIS A 215 10.19 21.34 19.65
C HIS A 215 10.35 20.67 18.28
N ALA A 216 11.36 19.80 18.13
CA ALA A 216 11.71 19.20 16.85
C ALA A 216 10.52 18.46 16.18
N ILE A 217 9.74 17.71 16.97
CA ILE A 217 8.53 17.01 16.50
C ILE A 217 7.47 17.99 15.99
N VAL A 218 7.21 19.08 16.72
CA VAL A 218 6.20 20.08 16.31
C VAL A 218 6.64 20.79 15.03
N ARG A 219 7.93 21.16 14.93
CA ARG A 219 8.47 21.76 13.69
C ARG A 219 8.37 20.81 12.51
N ALA A 220 8.68 19.53 12.70
CA ALA A 220 8.58 18.54 11.64
C ALA A 220 7.13 18.33 11.18
N LEU A 221 6.19 18.22 12.14
CA LEU A 221 4.75 18.16 11.84
C LEU A 221 4.29 19.37 11.04
N LYS A 222 4.63 20.59 11.48
CA LYS A 222 4.25 21.83 10.79
C LYS A 222 4.94 22.01 9.44
N ALA A 223 6.15 21.47 9.27
CA ALA A 223 6.82 21.44 7.97
C ALA A 223 6.13 20.47 6.99
N ALA A 224 5.65 19.32 7.48
CA ALA A 224 4.90 18.37 6.67
C ALA A 224 3.47 18.85 6.37
N TYR A 225 2.82 19.49 7.33
CA TYR A 225 1.46 20.02 7.23
C TYR A 225 1.30 21.24 8.16
N PRO A 226 1.19 22.48 7.64
CA PRO A 226 1.20 23.71 8.45
C PRO A 226 0.14 23.76 9.56
N ASP A 227 -1.02 23.16 9.31
CA ASP A 227 -2.15 23.13 10.24
C ASP A 227 -2.11 21.94 11.22
N ALA A 228 -1.02 21.19 11.27
CA ALA A 228 -0.82 20.17 12.28
C ALA A 228 -0.99 20.77 13.69
N LEU A 229 -1.71 20.03 14.53
CA LEU A 229 -2.07 20.34 15.92
C LEU A 229 -3.00 21.57 16.09
N THR A 230 -3.63 22.06 15.02
CA THR A 230 -4.59 23.19 15.10
C THR A 230 -6.04 22.75 15.32
N TYR A 231 -6.35 21.48 15.07
CA TYR A 231 -7.63 20.84 15.34
C TYR A 231 -7.45 19.70 16.34
N ARG A 232 -8.43 19.54 17.23
CA ARG A 232 -8.54 18.41 18.13
C ARG A 232 -9.99 18.08 18.42
N CYS A 233 -10.37 16.82 18.28
CA CYS A 233 -11.67 16.31 18.70
C CYS A 233 -11.57 15.28 19.82
N THR A 234 -12.71 14.75 20.24
CA THR A 234 -12.73 13.52 21.04
C THR A 234 -12.09 12.40 20.22
N PRO A 235 -11.14 11.62 20.78
CA PRO A 235 -10.50 10.53 20.04
C PRO A 235 -11.52 9.62 19.37
N GLN A 236 -11.27 9.28 18.10
CA GLN A 236 -12.13 8.43 17.26
C GLN A 236 -13.52 8.99 16.94
N GLN A 237 -13.80 10.24 17.32
CA GLN A 237 -15.08 10.92 17.07
C GLN A 237 -14.80 12.27 16.41
N PRO A 238 -14.37 12.27 15.12
CA PRO A 238 -14.23 13.52 14.38
C PRO A 238 -15.58 14.23 14.26
N ASP A 239 -15.56 15.55 14.36
CA ASP A 239 -16.74 16.41 14.35
C ASP A 239 -16.68 17.43 13.20
N ALA A 240 -17.68 18.29 13.13
CA ALA A 240 -17.83 19.29 12.07
C ALA A 240 -16.61 20.24 11.92
N ASP A 241 -15.81 20.45 12.98
CA ASP A 241 -14.66 21.34 12.93
C ASP A 241 -13.50 20.77 12.08
N LEU A 242 -13.54 19.48 11.71
CA LEU A 242 -12.60 18.88 10.77
C LEU A 242 -12.88 19.29 9.31
N ALA A 243 -14.12 19.69 9.01
CA ALA A 243 -14.58 19.91 7.64
C ALA A 243 -13.75 20.92 6.83
N PRO A 244 -13.31 22.07 7.38
CA PRO A 244 -12.51 23.05 6.64
C PRO A 244 -11.20 22.48 6.09
N TYR A 245 -10.56 21.58 6.84
CA TYR A 245 -9.30 20.94 6.43
C TYR A 245 -9.52 19.95 5.29
N LEU A 246 -10.55 19.09 5.41
CA LEU A 246 -10.91 18.14 4.37
C LEU A 246 -11.35 18.87 3.08
N LEU A 247 -12.20 19.88 3.18
CA LEU A 247 -12.69 20.64 2.01
C LEU A 247 -11.55 21.34 1.28
N ARG A 248 -10.57 21.90 2.00
CA ARG A 248 -9.39 22.51 1.39
C ARG A 248 -8.54 21.46 0.67
N ALA A 249 -8.27 20.31 1.30
CA ALA A 249 -7.52 19.23 0.66
C ALA A 249 -8.27 18.66 -0.56
N MET A 250 -9.60 18.50 -0.49
CA MET A 250 -10.40 18.08 -1.64
C MET A 250 -10.32 19.09 -2.80
N ALA A 251 -10.31 20.40 -2.50
CA ALA A 251 -10.14 21.43 -3.53
C ALA A 251 -8.74 21.35 -4.18
N GLU A 252 -7.70 21.10 -3.39
CA GLU A 252 -6.34 20.90 -3.88
C GLU A 252 -6.22 19.63 -4.73
N ASP A 253 -6.83 18.52 -4.31
CA ASP A 253 -6.88 17.28 -5.11
C ASP A 253 -7.51 17.53 -6.49
N ARG A 254 -8.64 18.27 -6.55
CA ARG A 254 -9.25 18.67 -7.83
C ARG A 254 -8.29 19.51 -8.68
N ALA A 255 -7.56 20.44 -8.08
CA ALA A 255 -6.57 21.25 -8.78
C ALA A 255 -5.40 20.41 -9.33
N LEU A 256 -5.09 19.30 -8.66
CA LEU A 256 -4.08 18.31 -9.07
C LEU A 256 -4.64 17.19 -9.98
N GLY A 257 -5.85 17.36 -10.53
CA GLY A 257 -6.46 16.42 -11.48
C GLY A 257 -7.20 15.24 -10.84
N GLY A 258 -7.43 15.27 -9.53
CA GLY A 258 -8.23 14.29 -8.80
C GLY A 258 -9.74 14.59 -8.78
N ALA A 259 -10.49 13.77 -8.05
CA ALA A 259 -11.95 13.82 -7.99
C ALA A 259 -12.50 14.61 -6.78
N GLY A 260 -11.60 15.24 -6.00
CA GLY A 260 -11.91 15.81 -4.69
C GLY A 260 -11.82 14.77 -3.60
N ASP A 261 -10.70 14.07 -3.55
CA ASP A 261 -10.33 13.13 -2.48
C ASP A 261 -9.43 13.81 -1.43
N ALA A 262 -9.53 13.37 -0.19
CA ALA A 262 -8.72 13.86 0.92
C ALA A 262 -8.75 12.85 2.07
N VAL A 263 -7.63 12.74 2.80
CA VAL A 263 -7.56 11.93 4.01
C VAL A 263 -6.90 12.73 5.12
N ALA A 264 -7.55 12.78 6.27
CA ALA A 264 -6.97 13.27 7.51
C ALA A 264 -6.42 12.11 8.35
N LEU A 265 -5.29 12.33 9.02
CA LEU A 265 -4.77 11.47 10.07
C LEU A 265 -4.87 12.21 11.41
N LEU A 266 -5.67 11.64 12.32
CA LEU A 266 -5.78 12.07 13.70
C LEU A 266 -4.96 11.13 14.60
N ASP A 267 -4.25 11.67 15.58
CA ASP A 267 -3.53 10.84 16.56
C ASP A 267 -4.49 10.21 17.59
N SER A 268 -3.94 9.41 18.51
CA SER A 268 -4.70 8.73 19.57
C SER A 268 -5.35 9.69 20.59
N PHE A 269 -5.03 10.98 20.54
CA PHE A 269 -5.58 12.05 21.38
C PHE A 269 -6.57 12.95 20.61
N GLY A 270 -6.86 12.62 19.35
CA GLY A 270 -7.76 13.35 18.46
C GLY A 270 -7.13 14.57 17.78
N ASN A 271 -5.82 14.79 17.90
CA ASN A 271 -5.16 15.93 17.24
C ASN A 271 -4.99 15.66 15.75
N LEU A 272 -5.23 16.68 14.93
CA LEU A 272 -4.90 16.63 13.51
C LEU A 272 -3.38 16.60 13.29
N LEU A 273 -2.87 15.52 12.70
CA LEU A 273 -1.47 15.42 12.31
C LEU A 273 -1.26 15.85 10.86
N LEU A 274 -2.09 15.33 9.95
CA LEU A 274 -2.01 15.55 8.51
C LEU A 274 -3.42 15.61 7.92
N CYS A 275 -3.62 16.39 6.86
CA CYS A 275 -4.78 16.28 5.97
C CYS A 275 -4.32 16.57 4.55
N LEU A 276 -4.14 15.53 3.74
CA LEU A 276 -3.50 15.64 2.43
C LEU A 276 -4.46 15.33 1.27
N PRO A 277 -4.31 16.02 0.13
CA PRO A 277 -4.96 15.66 -1.12
C PRO A 277 -4.32 14.43 -1.77
N GLY A 278 -4.93 13.91 -2.84
CA GLY A 278 -4.25 13.05 -3.79
C GLY A 278 -3.31 13.83 -4.71
N GLY A 279 -2.48 13.10 -5.47
CA GLY A 279 -1.52 13.62 -6.44
C GLY A 279 -1.71 13.03 -7.83
N ARG A 280 -2.97 12.81 -8.24
CA ARG A 280 -3.32 11.97 -9.40
C ARG A 280 -2.83 12.50 -10.74
N GLY A 281 -2.58 13.80 -10.88
CA GLY A 281 -1.97 14.38 -12.07
C GLY A 281 -0.53 13.92 -12.31
N ALA A 282 0.22 13.55 -11.26
CA ALA A 282 1.60 13.06 -11.38
C ALA A 282 1.67 11.54 -11.54
N SER A 283 0.73 10.80 -10.94
CA SER A 283 0.64 9.34 -11.05
C SER A 283 -0.77 8.89 -10.68
N GLY A 284 -1.38 8.05 -11.54
CA GLY A 284 -2.77 7.65 -11.38
C GLY A 284 -3.10 6.93 -10.06
N ILE A 285 -2.08 6.41 -9.37
CA ILE A 285 -2.17 5.65 -8.12
C ILE A 285 -1.83 6.48 -6.86
N ARG A 286 -1.62 7.79 -6.99
CA ARG A 286 -1.38 8.69 -5.83
C ARG A 286 -2.70 9.19 -5.26
N THR A 287 -3.42 8.33 -4.55
CA THR A 287 -4.64 8.69 -3.79
C THR A 287 -4.29 9.51 -2.55
N ALA A 288 -5.29 10.17 -1.95
CA ALA A 288 -5.06 10.95 -0.74
C ALA A 288 -4.59 10.07 0.44
N PHE A 289 -5.07 8.83 0.54
CA PHE A 289 -4.60 7.88 1.55
C PHE A 289 -3.11 7.55 1.36
N MET A 290 -2.70 7.22 0.13
CA MET A 290 -1.31 6.93 -0.19
C MET A 290 -0.41 8.11 0.19
N GLU A 291 -0.79 9.34 -0.13
CA GLU A 291 0.01 10.51 0.26
C GLU A 291 0.07 10.68 1.79
N THR A 292 -1.06 10.50 2.47
CA THR A 292 -1.15 10.67 3.94
C THR A 292 -0.33 9.63 4.70
N THR A 293 -0.49 8.34 4.40
CA THR A 293 0.24 7.26 5.09
C THR A 293 1.74 7.36 4.85
N ARG A 294 2.15 7.66 3.60
CA ARG A 294 3.56 7.83 3.24
C ARG A 294 4.17 9.06 3.88
N ALA A 295 3.44 10.18 3.94
CA ALA A 295 3.92 11.40 4.59
C ALA A 295 4.16 11.16 6.09
N TYR A 296 3.25 10.46 6.77
CA TYR A 296 3.42 10.13 8.17
C TYR A 296 4.63 9.20 8.42
N ALA A 297 4.76 8.13 7.62
CA ALA A 297 5.88 7.21 7.72
C ALA A 297 7.23 7.92 7.48
N ARG A 298 7.31 8.77 6.43
CA ARG A 298 8.51 9.55 6.13
C ARG A 298 8.86 10.54 7.23
N LEU A 299 7.87 11.22 7.80
CA LEU A 299 8.08 12.16 8.91
C LEU A 299 8.68 11.44 10.13
N ARG A 300 8.13 10.27 10.49
CA ARG A 300 8.68 9.43 11.57
C ARG A 300 10.09 8.97 11.22
N TYR A 301 10.31 8.48 10.01
CA TYR A 301 11.62 8.01 9.55
C TYR A 301 12.69 9.11 9.63
N GLN A 302 12.40 10.29 9.11
CA GLN A 302 13.34 11.44 9.12
C GLN A 302 13.72 11.86 10.54
N LEU A 303 12.78 11.79 11.48
CA LEU A 303 13.05 12.09 12.89
C LEU A 303 13.86 10.99 13.61
N MET A 304 13.91 9.76 13.07
CA MET A 304 14.51 8.60 13.75
C MET A 304 15.80 8.07 13.11
N ALA A 305 16.00 8.24 11.81
CA ALA A 305 17.08 7.58 11.05
C ALA A 305 18.48 7.93 11.56
N GLU A 306 18.72 9.20 11.86
CA GLU A 306 20.00 9.69 12.37
C GLU A 306 19.94 10.08 13.86
N ALA A 307 18.85 9.74 14.54
CA ALA A 307 18.62 10.10 15.93
C ALA A 307 19.30 9.13 16.91
N THR A 308 19.63 9.63 18.09
CA THR A 308 20.08 8.79 19.22
C THR A 308 18.95 7.85 19.68
N PRO A 309 19.24 6.74 20.38
CA PRO A 309 18.20 5.87 20.93
C PRO A 309 17.15 6.60 21.77
N ALA A 310 17.58 7.52 22.64
CA ALA A 310 16.67 8.31 23.47
C ALA A 310 15.73 9.22 22.65
N GLN A 311 16.24 9.84 21.58
CA GLN A 311 15.42 10.64 20.67
C GLN A 311 14.44 9.77 19.87
N ARG A 312 14.86 8.57 19.44
CA ARG A 312 13.93 7.61 18.80
C ARG A 312 12.79 7.21 19.73
N ASP A 313 13.11 6.94 21.00
CA ASP A 313 12.10 6.59 21.99
C ASP A 313 11.15 7.77 22.27
N GLU A 314 11.66 9.00 22.30
CA GLU A 314 10.83 10.20 22.39
C GLU A 314 9.90 10.34 21.18
N VAL A 315 10.40 10.14 19.96
CA VAL A 315 9.57 10.16 18.74
C VAL A 315 8.46 9.12 18.85
N ARG A 316 8.75 7.89 19.29
CA ARG A 316 7.74 6.84 19.49
C ARG A 316 6.69 7.18 20.56
N GLN A 317 7.04 8.00 21.56
CA GLN A 317 6.09 8.45 22.58
C GLN A 317 5.06 9.43 22.02
N TYR A 318 5.47 10.34 21.14
CA TYR A 318 4.59 11.40 20.63
C TYR A 318 3.99 11.09 19.25
N LEU A 319 4.68 10.32 18.44
CA LEU A 319 4.30 9.89 17.08
C LEU A 319 4.27 8.37 17.02
N GLY A 320 3.22 7.80 17.63
CA GLY A 320 2.99 6.37 17.71
C GLY A 320 2.59 5.74 16.38
N HIS A 321 2.28 4.45 16.41
CA HIS A 321 1.82 3.72 15.24
C HIS A 321 0.45 4.27 14.78
N PRO A 322 0.17 4.35 13.46
CA PRO A 322 -1.13 4.81 12.96
C PRO A 322 -2.34 4.04 13.50
N LYS A 323 -2.15 2.79 13.94
CA LYS A 323 -3.21 1.93 14.51
C LYS A 323 -3.89 2.53 15.75
N ASP A 324 -3.19 3.39 16.48
CA ASP A 324 -3.73 4.06 17.66
C ASP A 324 -4.50 5.35 17.31
N GLY A 325 -4.37 5.86 16.08
CA GLY A 325 -5.04 7.05 15.57
C GLY A 325 -6.28 6.75 14.72
N THR A 326 -6.77 7.73 13.98
CA THR A 326 -7.93 7.59 13.09
C THR A 326 -7.61 8.19 11.73
N PHE A 327 -7.79 7.41 10.67
CA PHE A 327 -7.85 7.97 9.31
C PHE A 327 -9.28 8.37 8.99
N VAL A 328 -9.49 9.61 8.57
CA VAL A 328 -10.79 10.14 8.16
C VAL A 328 -10.73 10.48 6.67
N PHE A 329 -11.37 9.65 5.86
CA PHE A 329 -11.46 9.82 4.42
C PHE A 329 -12.63 10.74 4.09
N ALA A 330 -12.42 11.74 3.22
CA ALA A 330 -13.52 12.55 2.72
C ALA A 330 -14.53 11.70 1.93
N GLN A 331 -14.02 10.74 1.15
CA GLN A 331 -14.79 9.81 0.32
C GLN A 331 -14.63 8.39 0.84
N GLY A 332 -15.74 7.69 1.07
CA GLY A 332 -15.73 6.27 1.43
C GLY A 332 -15.27 5.38 0.29
N PRO A 333 -14.97 4.10 0.55
CA PRO A 333 -14.57 3.16 -0.50
C PRO A 333 -15.69 2.94 -1.53
N ASP A 334 -15.30 2.68 -2.78
CA ASP A 334 -16.18 2.20 -3.86
C ASP A 334 -15.62 0.94 -4.54
N GLU A 335 -16.22 0.50 -5.64
CA GLU A 335 -15.81 -0.70 -6.38
C GLU A 335 -14.60 -0.48 -7.32
N SER A 336 -13.98 0.70 -7.29
CA SER A 336 -12.84 1.03 -8.15
C SER A 336 -11.55 0.36 -7.71
N ALA A 337 -10.62 0.21 -8.66
CA ALA A 337 -9.28 -0.30 -8.39
C ALA A 337 -8.49 0.59 -7.39
N LEU A 338 -8.76 1.90 -7.36
CA LEU A 338 -8.13 2.83 -6.41
C LEU A 338 -8.65 2.62 -4.99
N SER A 339 -9.96 2.43 -4.80
CA SER A 339 -10.49 2.10 -3.47
C SER A 339 -10.05 0.72 -2.99
N PHE A 340 -9.95 -0.27 -3.89
CA PHE A 340 -9.36 -1.57 -3.54
C PHE A 340 -7.87 -1.42 -3.14
N MET A 341 -7.11 -0.60 -3.88
CA MET A 341 -5.74 -0.27 -3.54
C MET A 341 -5.63 0.39 -2.16
N ASP A 342 -6.46 1.38 -1.85
CA ASP A 342 -6.44 2.08 -0.56
C ASP A 342 -6.78 1.17 0.61
N LEU A 343 -7.76 0.27 0.45
CA LEU A 343 -8.07 -0.74 1.48
C LEU A 343 -6.88 -1.70 1.68
N GLY A 344 -6.20 -2.09 0.59
CA GLY A 344 -4.97 -2.89 0.68
C GLY A 344 -3.82 -2.13 1.34
N ALA A 345 -3.61 -0.86 0.98
CA ALA A 345 -2.56 0.00 1.51
C ALA A 345 -2.79 0.30 2.99
N TYR A 346 -4.06 0.42 3.39
CA TYR A 346 -4.46 0.52 4.77
C TYR A 346 -3.99 -0.70 5.55
N GLY A 347 -4.21 -1.90 5.00
CA GLY A 347 -3.70 -3.12 5.61
C GLY A 347 -2.18 -3.09 5.76
N SER A 348 -1.45 -2.72 4.69
CA SER A 348 0.02 -2.59 4.73
C SER A 348 0.53 -1.52 5.71
N THR A 349 -0.30 -0.51 5.99
CA THR A 349 0.02 0.53 6.99
C THR A 349 -0.17 0.01 8.41
N MET A 350 -1.14 -0.88 8.63
CA MET A 350 -1.42 -1.45 9.95
C MET A 350 -0.50 -2.63 10.28
N GLU A 351 -0.21 -3.47 9.28
CA GLU A 351 0.67 -4.64 9.31
C GLU A 351 0.53 -5.50 10.58
N GLY A 352 -0.71 -5.64 11.05
CA GLY A 352 -1.01 -6.30 12.31
C GLY A 352 -2.42 -6.01 12.84
N PRO A 353 -2.81 -6.68 13.95
CA PRO A 353 -4.12 -6.51 14.54
C PRO A 353 -4.34 -5.08 15.06
N LEU A 354 -5.55 -4.57 14.84
CA LEU A 354 -5.97 -3.29 15.40
C LEU A 354 -6.19 -3.38 16.91
N PRO A 355 -5.87 -2.31 17.68
CA PRO A 355 -6.13 -2.28 19.10
C PRO A 355 -7.64 -2.30 19.38
N LEU A 356 -8.07 -3.11 20.36
CA LEU A 356 -9.49 -3.22 20.74
C LEU A 356 -10.09 -1.89 21.23
N SER A 357 -9.24 -0.97 21.69
CA SER A 357 -9.63 0.38 22.10
C SER A 357 -10.01 1.28 20.94
N ASN A 358 -9.75 0.90 19.68
CA ASN A 358 -10.00 1.71 18.49
C ASN A 358 -10.66 0.90 17.36
N PRO A 359 -11.94 0.55 17.50
CA PRO A 359 -12.65 -0.23 16.49
C PRO A 359 -13.02 0.57 15.23
N ALA A 360 -12.93 1.90 15.26
CA ALA A 360 -13.29 2.81 14.18
C ALA A 360 -12.07 3.62 13.70
N GLN A 361 -10.94 2.93 13.48
CA GLN A 361 -9.69 3.52 13.00
C GLN A 361 -9.90 4.12 11.58
N PHE A 362 -10.50 3.34 10.67
CA PHE A 362 -10.82 3.78 9.32
C PHE A 362 -12.24 4.35 9.29
N GLN A 363 -12.35 5.68 9.18
CA GLN A 363 -13.61 6.38 9.00
C GLN A 363 -13.71 7.07 7.64
N TYR A 364 -14.93 7.26 7.15
CA TYR A 364 -15.19 8.05 5.95
C TYR A 364 -16.40 8.98 6.11
N VAL A 365 -16.41 10.10 5.40
CA VAL A 365 -17.49 11.10 5.51
C VAL A 365 -18.61 10.82 4.51
N ARG A 366 -18.31 10.81 3.20
CA ARG A 366 -19.30 10.59 2.15
C ARG A 366 -19.33 9.11 1.74
N PRO A 367 -20.46 8.39 1.90
CA PRO A 367 -20.56 7.01 1.44
C PRO A 367 -20.55 6.98 -0.10
N ARG A 368 -19.81 6.01 -0.67
CA ARG A 368 -19.84 5.70 -2.11
C ARG A 368 -20.22 4.25 -2.40
N MET A 369 -20.46 3.47 -1.36
CA MET A 369 -20.91 2.09 -1.40
C MET A 369 -21.90 1.87 -0.27
N GLU A 370 -22.92 1.04 -0.50
CA GLU A 370 -23.85 0.63 0.55
C GLU A 370 -23.11 -0.10 1.68
N PRO A 371 -23.45 0.13 2.97
CA PRO A 371 -22.71 -0.43 4.09
C PRO A 371 -22.59 -1.96 4.07
N ASP A 372 -23.66 -2.67 3.69
CA ASP A 372 -23.66 -4.15 3.62
C ASP A 372 -22.78 -4.65 2.47
N ALA A 373 -22.75 -3.94 1.34
CA ALA A 373 -21.87 -4.26 0.22
C ALA A 373 -20.40 -4.03 0.59
N LEU A 374 -20.10 -2.95 1.31
CA LEU A 374 -18.76 -2.67 1.82
C LEU A 374 -18.29 -3.72 2.84
N ALA A 375 -19.18 -4.12 3.75
CA ALA A 375 -18.88 -5.19 4.70
C ALA A 375 -18.63 -6.53 3.99
N ALA A 376 -19.42 -6.85 2.96
CA ALA A 376 -19.22 -8.05 2.15
C ALA A 376 -17.89 -8.00 1.37
N LEU A 377 -17.51 -6.84 0.82
CA LEU A 377 -16.22 -6.64 0.17
C LEU A 377 -15.07 -6.93 1.15
N CYS A 378 -15.08 -6.31 2.34
CA CYS A 378 -14.04 -6.52 3.35
C CYS A 378 -13.99 -7.98 3.85
N ALA A 379 -15.13 -8.66 3.97
CA ALA A 379 -15.19 -10.07 4.34
C ALA A 379 -14.58 -11.01 3.28
N GLY A 380 -14.59 -10.59 2.00
CA GLY A 380 -14.01 -11.33 0.89
C GLY A 380 -12.49 -11.19 0.75
N PHE A 381 -11.85 -10.29 1.50
CA PHE A 381 -10.42 -10.04 1.40
C PHE A 381 -9.56 -11.24 1.86
N PRO A 382 -8.28 -11.31 1.45
CA PRO A 382 -7.33 -12.30 1.94
C PRO A 382 -7.20 -12.30 3.48
N PRO A 383 -6.79 -13.43 4.10
CA PRO A 383 -6.78 -13.62 5.55
C PRO A 383 -6.11 -12.51 6.37
N LEU A 384 -4.99 -11.96 5.90
CA LEU A 384 -4.30 -10.84 6.58
C LEU A 384 -5.28 -9.68 6.82
N TYR A 385 -6.04 -9.31 5.80
CA TYR A 385 -6.92 -8.16 5.88
C TYR A 385 -8.23 -8.44 6.63
N ARG A 386 -8.85 -9.60 6.39
CA ARG A 386 -10.16 -9.91 6.99
C ARG A 386 -10.07 -10.47 8.41
N ASP A 387 -9.04 -11.26 8.74
CA ASP A 387 -8.97 -12.04 9.97
C ASP A 387 -8.01 -11.40 10.99
N VAL A 388 -6.85 -10.92 10.53
CA VAL A 388 -5.82 -10.30 11.37
C VAL A 388 -6.10 -8.81 11.59
N ILE A 389 -6.11 -8.02 10.52
CA ILE A 389 -6.31 -6.57 10.58
C ILE A 389 -7.79 -6.24 10.81
N ARG A 390 -8.69 -7.05 10.22
CA ARG A 390 -10.14 -6.89 10.29
C ARG A 390 -10.58 -5.52 9.78
N ILE A 391 -10.19 -5.21 8.53
CA ILE A 391 -10.53 -3.95 7.87
C ILE A 391 -12.05 -3.75 7.92
N ARG A 392 -12.47 -2.64 8.52
CA ARG A 392 -13.88 -2.29 8.71
C ARG A 392 -14.07 -0.77 8.61
N PRO A 393 -14.12 -0.21 7.40
CA PRO A 393 -14.37 1.21 7.21
C PRO A 393 -15.78 1.54 7.70
N THR A 394 -15.93 2.64 8.41
CA THR A 394 -17.23 3.08 8.96
C THR A 394 -17.49 4.54 8.61
N GLN A 395 -18.75 4.91 8.42
CA GLN A 395 -19.07 6.31 8.24
C GLN A 395 -18.85 7.07 9.57
N VAL A 396 -18.35 8.30 9.51
CA VAL A 396 -18.28 9.19 10.67
C VAL A 396 -19.68 9.37 11.27
N ALA A 397 -19.77 9.42 12.60
CA ALA A 397 -21.05 9.54 13.30
C ALA A 397 -21.60 10.97 13.33
N ASP A 398 -20.74 11.98 13.20
CA ASP A 398 -21.12 13.38 13.32
C ASP A 398 -21.89 13.87 12.08
N ALA A 399 -23.16 14.20 12.28
CA ALA A 399 -24.04 14.66 11.20
C ALA A 399 -23.62 16.03 10.64
N GLY A 400 -22.96 16.88 11.44
CA GLY A 400 -22.45 18.17 11.00
C GLY A 400 -21.31 18.02 9.99
N LEU A 401 -20.37 17.12 10.27
CA LEU A 401 -19.28 16.75 9.38
C LEU A 401 -19.80 16.13 8.08
N VAL A 402 -20.77 15.21 8.17
CA VAL A 402 -21.43 14.64 6.99
C VAL A 402 -22.11 15.73 6.15
N ALA A 403 -22.86 16.64 6.78
CA ALA A 403 -23.54 17.72 6.09
C ALA A 403 -22.55 18.72 5.44
N ALA A 404 -21.40 18.96 6.06
CA ALA A 404 -20.41 19.92 5.57
C ALA A 404 -19.70 19.45 4.28
N LEU A 405 -19.59 18.13 4.06
CA LEU A 405 -18.98 17.54 2.86
C LEU A 405 -20.02 17.00 1.86
N GLY A 406 -21.29 16.92 2.28
CA GLY A 406 -22.43 16.30 1.60
C GLY A 406 -22.85 16.95 0.29
#